data_AF-A0A7Y2SIN3-F1
#
_entry.id   AF-A0A7Y2SIN3-F1
#
_cell.length_a   1.000
_cell.length_b   1.000
_cell.length_c   1.000
_cell.angle_alpha   90.00
_cell.angle_beta   90.00
_cell.angle_gamma   90.00
#
_symmetry.space_group_name_H-M   'P 1'
#
loop_
_entity.id
_entity.type
_entity.pdbx_description
1 polymer ?
#
loop_
_entity_poly.entity_id
_entity_poly.type
_entity_poly.pdbx_seq_one_letter_code
_entity_poly.pdbx_strand_id
1 'polypeptide(L)'
;MRTVLGKVGYVLANMVVMVILHGNSKQFWPKIPYLSLKNESTGEHARLLFNTLAVVTVFQALFGRLPRERWMARGAVLAAMPATLPVVIFIGQNVLRLKGQAAETYNLSMVPILPIAAMVAEDKIAARA
;
A
#
# COMPACT_ATOMS: atom_id res chain seq x y z
N MET A 1 -2.54 16.56 17.49
CA MET A 1 -1.81 17.02 16.28
C MET A 1 -0.63 16.13 15.88
N ARG A 2 0.32 15.80 16.77
CA ARG A 2 1.47 14.92 16.45
C ARG A 2 1.09 13.55 15.86
N THR A 3 0.02 12.93 16.35
CA THR A 3 -0.47 11.63 15.89
C THR A 3 -1.07 11.69 14.48
N VAL A 4 -1.80 12.76 14.14
CA VAL A 4 -2.39 12.93 12.80
C VAL A 4 -1.29 13.22 11.78
N LEU A 5 -0.32 14.06 12.13
CA LEU A 5 0.83 14.34 11.26
C LEU A 5 1.68 13.09 10.99
N GLY A 6 1.89 12.25 12.00
CA GLY A 6 2.58 10.96 11.83
C GLY A 6 1.83 10.00 10.90
N LYS A 7 0.49 9.96 11.01
CA LYS A 7 -0.40 9.18 10.14
C LYS A 7 -0.38 9.65 8.69
N VAL A 8 -0.50 10.96 8.48
CA VAL A 8 -0.37 11.57 7.14
C VAL A 8 1.02 11.32 6.56
N GLY A 9 2.07 11.48 7.36
CA GLY A 9 3.44 11.18 6.95
C GLY A 9 3.65 9.72 6.54
N TYR A 10 3.03 8.77 7.23
CA TYR A 10 3.06 7.35 6.84
C TYR A 10 2.39 7.12 5.49
N VAL A 11 1.20 7.68 5.26
CA VAL A 11 0.49 7.55 3.98
C VAL A 11 1.32 8.14 2.84
N LEU A 12 1.82 9.36 3.01
CA LEU A 12 2.67 10.02 2.02
C LEU A 12 3.96 9.25 1.74
N ALA A 13 4.64 8.74 2.78
CA ALA A 13 5.85 7.93 2.61
C ALA A 13 5.57 6.67 1.78
N ASN A 14 4.47 5.97 2.03
CA ASN A 14 4.09 4.79 1.24
C ASN A 14 3.77 5.16 -0.20
N MET A 15 3.05 6.26 -0.44
CA MET A 15 2.77 6.71 -1.81
C MET A 15 4.06 7.02 -2.57
N VAL A 16 5.00 7.74 -1.95
CA VAL A 16 6.30 8.08 -2.57
C VAL A 16 7.11 6.80 -2.84
N VAL A 17 7.24 5.92 -1.85
CA VAL A 17 7.99 4.66 -2.02
C VAL A 17 7.35 3.78 -3.09
N MET A 18 6.02 3.67 -3.12
CA MET A 18 5.31 2.90 -4.14
C MET A 18 5.60 3.45 -5.53
N VAL A 19 5.58 4.78 -5.72
CA VAL A 19 5.92 5.42 -7.00
C VAL A 19 7.37 5.13 -7.40
N ILE A 20 8.32 5.18 -6.47
CA ILE A 20 9.74 4.90 -6.73
C ILE A 20 9.94 3.43 -7.12
N LEU A 21 9.39 2.50 -6.34
CA LEU A 21 9.53 1.07 -6.58
C LEU A 21 8.81 0.61 -7.85
N HIS A 22 7.66 1.21 -8.15
CA HIS A 22 6.92 0.97 -9.40
C HIS A 22 7.62 1.59 -10.61
N GLY A 23 8.17 2.80 -10.47
CA GLY A 23 8.93 3.47 -11.54
C GLY A 23 10.17 2.70 -11.97
N ASN A 24 10.76 1.90 -11.08
CA ASN A 24 11.91 1.03 -11.36
C ASN A 24 11.51 -0.28 -12.08
N SER A 25 10.21 -0.63 -12.18
CA SER A 25 9.78 -1.94 -12.70
C SER A 25 9.66 -2.04 -14.23
N LYS A 26 9.56 -0.91 -14.98
CA LYS A 26 9.65 -0.79 -16.47
C LYS A 26 9.08 0.52 -17.05
N GLN A 27 8.67 1.49 -16.22
CA GLN A 27 7.84 2.62 -16.67
C GLN A 27 8.32 3.95 -16.10
N PHE A 28 9.52 4.37 -16.52
CA PHE A 28 10.02 5.71 -16.22
C PHE A 28 9.35 6.72 -17.17
N TRP A 29 8.48 7.58 -16.62
CA TRP A 29 8.03 8.94 -17.04
C TRP A 29 7.99 9.29 -18.56
N PRO A 30 6.89 9.85 -19.15
CA PRO A 30 5.84 10.69 -18.56
C PRO A 30 4.45 10.08 -18.47
N LYS A 31 4.37 8.77 -18.52
CA LYS A 31 3.14 8.05 -18.23
C LYS A 31 3.06 7.86 -16.72
N ILE A 32 2.16 8.61 -16.07
CA ILE A 32 1.74 8.48 -14.65
C ILE A 32 1.88 7.00 -14.25
N PRO A 33 2.54 6.63 -13.13
CA PRO A 33 2.78 5.24 -12.76
C PRO A 33 1.45 4.48 -12.76
N TYR A 34 1.20 3.78 -13.85
CA TYR A 34 -0.03 3.03 -14.01
C TYR A 34 0.16 1.79 -13.15
N LEU A 35 -0.65 1.65 -12.11
CA LEU A 35 -1.08 0.32 -11.67
C LEU A 35 -1.93 -0.27 -12.81
N SER A 36 -1.28 -0.53 -13.95
CA SER A 36 -1.90 -1.14 -15.10
C SER A 36 -2.00 -2.62 -14.79
N LEU A 37 -3.13 -3.00 -14.21
CA LEU A 37 -3.58 -4.41 -14.17
C LEU A 37 -3.62 -5.05 -15.57
N LYS A 38 -3.42 -4.28 -16.64
CA LYS A 38 -3.46 -4.75 -18.02
C LYS A 38 -2.30 -5.68 -18.34
N ASN A 39 -1.13 -5.51 -17.71
CA ASN A 39 0.10 -6.26 -18.08
C ASN A 39 0.88 -6.85 -16.89
N GLU A 40 0.56 -6.50 -15.64
CA GLU A 40 1.26 -7.03 -14.46
C GLU A 40 0.41 -8.08 -13.72
N SER A 41 1.06 -9.12 -13.22
CA SER A 41 0.38 -10.17 -12.47
C SER A 41 -0.05 -9.67 -11.09
N THR A 42 -1.12 -10.25 -10.54
CA THR A 42 -1.55 -10.01 -9.15
C THR A 42 -0.41 -10.21 -8.14
N GLY A 43 0.50 -11.16 -8.41
CA GLY A 43 1.66 -11.43 -7.57
C GLY A 43 2.68 -10.29 -7.58
N GLU A 44 2.90 -9.63 -8.72
CA GLU A 44 3.78 -8.47 -8.82
C GLU A 44 3.24 -7.28 -8.02
N HIS A 45 1.93 -7.02 -8.11
CA HIS A 45 1.32 -5.97 -7.31
C HIS A 45 1.35 -6.26 -5.80
N ALA A 46 1.14 -7.52 -5.40
CA ALA A 46 1.25 -7.91 -4.00
C ALA A 46 2.70 -7.75 -3.49
N ARG A 47 3.69 -8.15 -4.30
CA ARG A 47 5.11 -7.97 -4.01
C ARG A 47 5.49 -6.49 -3.90
N LEU A 48 5.00 -5.65 -4.81
CA LEU A 48 5.21 -4.20 -4.77
C LEU A 48 4.63 -3.59 -3.49
N LEU A 49 3.40 -3.95 -3.12
CA LEU A 49 2.78 -3.47 -1.89
C LEU A 49 3.56 -3.92 -0.66
N PHE A 50 3.97 -5.20 -0.60
CA PHE A 50 4.81 -5.72 0.48
C PHE A 50 6.11 -4.93 0.59
N ASN A 51 6.84 -4.77 -0.51
CA ASN A 51 8.12 -4.04 -0.53
C ASN A 51 7.93 -2.58 -0.10
N THR A 52 6.85 -1.93 -0.55
CA THR A 52 6.53 -0.55 -0.18
C THR A 52 6.34 -0.43 1.33
N LEU A 53 5.45 -1.26 1.89
CA LEU A 53 5.16 -1.25 3.32
C LEU A 53 6.41 -1.61 4.13
N ALA A 54 7.18 -2.59 3.69
CA ALA A 54 8.40 -3.06 4.35
C ALA A 54 9.46 -1.96 4.39
N VAL A 55 9.72 -1.29 3.27
CA VAL A 55 10.69 -0.18 3.19
C VAL A 55 10.27 0.95 4.12
N VAL A 56 9.01 1.39 4.07
CA VAL A 56 8.53 2.45 4.98
C VAL A 56 8.63 2.02 6.44
N THR A 57 8.32 0.76 6.74
CA THR A 57 8.43 0.20 8.10
C THR A 57 9.86 0.23 8.60
N VAL A 58 10.81 -0.24 7.79
CA VAL A 58 12.24 -0.25 8.13
C VAL A 58 12.72 1.18 8.36
N PHE A 59 12.39 2.13 7.47
CA PHE A 59 12.74 3.53 7.68
C PHE A 59 12.15 4.10 8.97
N GLN A 60 10.87 3.84 9.26
CA GLN A 60 10.27 4.30 10.51
C GLN A 60 10.93 3.68 11.74
N ALA A 61 11.30 2.40 11.69
CA ALA A 61 12.03 1.74 12.77
C ALA A 61 13.42 2.35 12.97
N LEU A 62 14.17 2.57 11.89
CA LEU A 62 15.51 3.18 11.92
C LEU A 62 15.51 4.60 12.48
N PHE A 63 14.48 5.40 12.16
CA PHE A 63 14.35 6.78 12.67
C PHE A 63 13.60 6.88 14.00
N GLY A 64 13.34 5.77 14.70
CA GLY A 64 12.64 5.77 16.00
C GLY A 64 11.18 6.25 15.92
N ARG A 65 10.57 6.21 14.74
CA ARG A 65 9.17 6.60 14.50
C ARG A 65 8.18 5.43 14.60
N LEU A 66 8.67 4.20 14.83
CA LEU A 66 7.84 3.02 15.11
C LEU A 66 8.07 2.53 16.57
N PRO A 67 7.15 2.85 17.51
CA PRO A 67 7.21 2.38 18.89
C PRO A 67 7.21 0.85 18.95
N ARG A 68 7.99 0.26 19.88
CA ARG A 68 8.17 -1.21 19.98
C ARG A 68 6.86 -1.94 20.22
N GLU A 69 5.94 -1.31 20.94
CA GLU A 69 4.61 -1.83 21.26
C GLU A 69 3.78 -2.08 20.00
N ARG A 70 4.08 -1.35 18.91
CA ARG A 70 3.39 -1.48 17.62
C ARG A 70 4.04 -2.46 16.64
N TRP A 71 5.16 -3.10 16.99
CA TRP A 71 5.89 -3.98 16.07
C TRP A 71 5.07 -5.20 15.65
N MET A 72 4.36 -5.82 16.60
CA MET A 72 3.50 -6.97 16.29
C MET A 72 2.33 -6.58 15.38
N ALA A 73 1.66 -5.46 15.68
CA ALA A 73 0.60 -4.93 14.83
C ALA A 73 1.12 -4.60 13.43
N ARG A 74 2.31 -3.98 13.33
CA ARG A 74 2.96 -3.69 12.06
C ARG A 74 3.30 -4.95 11.27
N GLY A 75 3.86 -5.97 11.91
CA GLY A 75 4.17 -7.25 11.28
C GLY A 75 2.92 -7.94 10.74
N ALA A 76 1.82 -7.92 11.49
CA ALA A 76 0.54 -8.45 11.04
C ALA A 76 0.02 -7.71 9.81
N VAL A 77 0.09 -6.37 9.79
CA VAL A 77 -0.30 -5.55 8.63
C VAL A 77 0.58 -5.82 7.42
N LEU A 78 1.89 -5.98 7.61
CA LEU A 78 2.82 -6.32 6.53
C LEU A 78 2.50 -7.65 5.84
N ALA A 79 2.01 -8.63 6.59
CA ALA A 79 1.57 -9.91 6.04
C ALA A 79 0.17 -9.82 5.41
N ALA A 80 -0.78 -9.18 6.11
CA ALA A 80 -2.19 -9.17 5.72
C ALA A 80 -2.46 -8.31 4.49
N MET A 81 -1.88 -7.11 4.40
CA MET A 81 -2.21 -6.16 3.34
C MET A 81 -1.89 -6.71 1.93
N PRO A 82 -0.68 -7.24 1.65
CA PRO A 82 -0.39 -7.88 0.37
C PRO A 82 -1.29 -9.09 0.08
N ALA A 83 -1.59 -9.89 1.11
CA ALA A 83 -2.44 -11.06 0.96
C ALA A 83 -3.90 -10.73 0.60
N THR A 84 -4.38 -9.53 0.95
CA THR A 84 -5.73 -9.07 0.56
C THR A 84 -5.83 -8.59 -0.88
N LEU A 85 -4.69 -8.27 -1.52
CA LEU A 85 -4.66 -7.65 -2.84
C LEU A 85 -5.34 -8.49 -3.95
N PRO A 86 -5.18 -9.83 -4.01
CA PRO A 86 -5.92 -10.66 -4.97
C PRO A 86 -7.43 -10.53 -4.84
N VAL A 87 -7.94 -10.43 -3.62
CA VAL A 87 -9.38 -10.28 -3.35
C VAL A 87 -9.86 -8.89 -3.79
N VAL A 88 -9.11 -7.84 -3.49
CA VAL A 88 -9.43 -6.46 -3.90
C VAL A 88 -9.45 -6.33 -5.43
N ILE A 89 -8.49 -6.95 -6.12
CA ILE A 89 -8.44 -6.97 -7.58
C ILE A 89 -9.61 -7.78 -8.15
N PHE A 90 -9.91 -8.95 -7.56
CA PHE A 90 -11.05 -9.77 -7.97
C PHE A 90 -12.37 -9.01 -7.87
N ILE A 91 -12.59 -8.29 -6.77
CA ILE A 91 -13.79 -7.46 -6.59
C ILE A 91 -13.87 -6.38 -7.67
N GLY A 92 -12.79 -5.64 -7.92
CA GLY A 92 -12.76 -4.59 -8.94
C GLY A 92 -13.05 -5.13 -10.36
N GLN A 93 -12.43 -6.25 -10.73
CA GLN A 93 -12.52 -6.79 -12.08
C GLN A 93 -13.76 -7.65 -12.34
N ASN A 94 -14.16 -8.50 -11.39
CA ASN A 94 -15.20 -9.51 -11.61
C ASN A 94 -16.54 -9.12 -11.01
N VAL A 95 -16.55 -8.51 -9.81
CA VAL A 95 -17.79 -8.11 -9.13
C VAL A 95 -18.28 -6.78 -9.68
N LEU A 96 -17.41 -5.77 -9.67
CA LEU A 96 -17.72 -4.43 -10.18
C LEU A 96 -17.59 -4.32 -11.69
N ARG A 97 -17.04 -5.35 -12.36
CA ARG A 97 -16.87 -5.43 -13.81
C ARG A 97 -16.22 -4.18 -14.41
N LEU A 98 -15.30 -3.56 -13.68
CA LEU A 98 -14.67 -2.31 -14.08
C LEU A 98 -13.84 -2.54 -15.34
N LYS A 99 -14.04 -1.70 -16.35
CA LYS A 99 -13.32 -1.75 -17.63
C LYS A 99 -12.84 -0.36 -18.03
N GLY A 100 -11.78 -0.31 -18.84
CA GLY A 100 -11.22 0.93 -19.37
C GLY A 100 -10.87 1.92 -18.26
N GLN A 101 -11.30 3.18 -18.43
CA GLN A 101 -10.99 4.28 -17.52
C GLN A 101 -11.45 4.03 -16.07
N ALA A 102 -12.57 3.34 -15.86
CA ALA A 102 -13.08 3.06 -14.50
C ALA A 102 -12.14 2.11 -13.72
N ALA A 103 -11.53 1.13 -14.40
CA ALA A 103 -10.54 0.25 -13.79
C ALA A 103 -9.24 1.00 -13.48
N GLU A 104 -8.84 1.95 -14.33
CA GLU A 104 -7.67 2.79 -14.09
C GLU A 104 -7.88 3.71 -12.87
N THR A 105 -9.03 4.36 -12.77
CA THR A 105 -9.39 5.18 -11.60
C THR A 105 -9.42 4.34 -10.33
N TYR A 106 -9.99 3.15 -10.39
CA TYR A 106 -9.99 2.21 -9.26
C TYR A 106 -8.57 1.88 -8.81
N ASN A 107 -7.68 1.52 -9.73
CA ASN A 107 -6.30 1.20 -9.40
C ASN A 107 -5.53 2.40 -8.84
N LEU A 108 -5.68 3.59 -9.45
CA LEU A 108 -5.05 4.81 -8.95
C LEU A 108 -5.55 5.16 -7.55
N SER A 109 -6.83 4.93 -7.25
CA SER A 109 -7.38 5.14 -5.91
C SER A 109 -6.78 4.20 -4.87
N MET A 110 -6.28 3.02 -5.26
CA MET A 110 -5.62 2.09 -4.34
C MET A 110 -4.30 2.63 -3.80
N VAL A 111 -3.62 3.54 -4.52
CA VAL A 111 -2.34 4.13 -4.09
C VAL A 111 -2.45 4.83 -2.73
N PRO A 112 -3.43 5.73 -2.48
CA PRO A 112 -3.67 6.27 -1.15
C PRO A 112 -4.53 5.37 -0.25
N ILE A 113 -5.46 4.58 -0.80
CA ILE A 113 -6.38 3.77 0.02
C ILE A 113 -5.65 2.64 0.75
N LEU A 114 -4.70 1.96 0.10
CA LEU A 114 -3.98 0.83 0.71
C LEU A 114 -3.15 1.25 1.94
N PRO A 115 -2.36 2.34 1.91
CA PRO A 115 -1.68 2.85 3.11
C PRO A 115 -2.65 3.32 4.21
N ILE A 116 -3.78 3.92 3.85
CA ILE A 116 -4.81 4.30 4.82
C ILE A 116 -5.38 3.04 5.49
N ALA A 117 -5.74 2.02 4.70
CA ALA A 117 -6.24 0.74 5.22
C ALA A 117 -5.20 0.06 6.12
N ALA A 118 -3.93 0.05 5.72
CA ALA A 118 -2.83 -0.48 6.52
C ALA A 118 -2.70 0.22 7.88
N MET A 119 -2.79 1.56 7.89
CA MET A 119 -2.76 2.36 9.11
C MET A 119 -3.98 2.08 10.01
N VAL A 120 -5.19 2.02 9.45
CA VAL A 120 -6.39 1.71 10.23
C VAL A 120 -6.31 0.29 10.80
N ALA A 121 -5.85 -0.68 10.01
CA ALA A 121 -5.66 -2.05 10.47
C ALA A 121 -4.64 -2.13 11.61
N GLU A 122 -3.50 -1.44 11.48
CA GLU A 122 -2.49 -1.36 12.54
C GLU A 122 -3.08 -0.81 13.83
N ASP A 123 -3.79 0.32 13.78
CA ASP A 123 -4.39 0.93 14.97
C ASP A 123 -5.43 0.00 15.62
N LYS A 124 -6.22 -0.74 14.82
CA LYS A 124 -7.20 -1.70 15.32
C LYS A 124 -6.56 -2.93 15.96
N ILE A 125 -5.45 -3.41 15.40
CA ILE A 125 -4.69 -4.55 15.96
C ILE A 125 -4.00 -4.10 17.25
N ALA A 126 -3.33 -2.95 17.22
CA ALA A 126 -2.63 -2.41 18.39
C ALA A 126 -3.58 -2.08 19.55
N ALA A 127 -4.84 -1.71 19.29
CA ALA A 127 -5.84 -1.48 20.33
C ALA A 127 -6.36 -2.77 21.00
N ARG A 128 -6.04 -3.95 20.45
CA ARG A 128 -6.46 -5.26 20.97
C ARG A 128 -5.30 -6.05 21.59
N ALA A 129 -4.08 -5.54 21.50
CA ALA A 129 -2.86 -6.11 22.06
C ALA A 129 -2.49 -5.43 23.37
#